data_AF-A0A2N1JK55-F1
#
_entry.id   AF-A0A2N1JK55-F1
#
_cell.length_a   1.000
_cell.length_b   1.000
_cell.length_c   1.000
_cell.angle_alpha   90.00
_cell.angle_beta   90.00
_cell.angle_gamma   90.00
#
_symmetry.space_group_name_H-M   'P 1'
#
loop_
_entity.id
_entity.type
_entity.pdbx_description
1 polymer ?
#
loop_
_entity_poly.entity_id
_entity_poly.type
_entity_poly.pdbx_seq_one_letter_code
_entity_poly.pdbx_strand_id
1 'polypeptide(L)' 'MSASGLELRSASVALGRRVRGAASGIRWYVTTLMGDRAYETYVAHHRAQHPDAPVLTEREFWRERMDEQDRNPGARCC' A
#
# COMPACT_ATOMS: atom_id res chain seq x y z
N MET A 1 14.19 -44.62 7.96
CA MET A 1 13.04 -43.88 7.40
C MET A 1 12.75 -42.64 8.26
N SER A 2 13.43 -41.51 8.05
CA SER A 2 13.12 -40.25 8.80
C SER A 2 13.65 -38.99 8.09
N ALA A 3 14.74 -39.10 7.31
CA ALA A 3 15.32 -37.98 6.56
C ALA A 3 14.35 -37.34 5.54
N SER A 4 13.58 -38.15 4.81
CA SER A 4 12.65 -37.65 3.78
C SER A 4 11.54 -36.75 4.35
N GLY A 5 11.11 -36.98 5.60
CA GLY A 5 10.04 -36.20 6.22
C GLY A 5 10.46 -34.78 6.65
N LEU A 6 11.74 -34.59 7.00
CA LEU A 6 12.28 -33.29 7.39
C LEU A 6 12.60 -32.42 6.16
N GLU A 7 13.11 -33.05 5.10
CA GLU A 7 13.37 -32.44 3.79
C GLU A 7 12.06 -31.91 3.17
N LEU A 8 11.00 -32.73 3.15
CA LEU A 8 9.67 -32.33 2.66
C LEU A 8 9.09 -31.15 3.46
N ARG A 9 9.26 -31.15 4.79
CA ARG A 9 8.80 -30.05 5.66
C ARG A 9 9.57 -28.75 5.42
N SER A 10 10.90 -28.82 5.29
CA SER A 10 11.73 -27.64 5.03
C SER A 10 11.46 -27.03 3.65
N ALA A 11 11.29 -27.87 2.63
CA ALA A 11 10.89 -27.44 1.29
C ALA A 11 9.52 -26.76 1.30
N SER A 12 8.56 -27.30 2.06
CA SER A 12 7.21 -26.72 2.21
C SER A 12 7.24 -25.36 2.92
N VAL A 13 8.08 -25.22 3.96
CA VAL A 13 8.28 -23.93 4.65
C VAL A 13 8.94 -22.90 3.73
N ALA A 14 9.95 -23.29 2.95
CA ALA A 14 10.60 -22.41 1.99
C ALA A 14 9.64 -21.95 0.87
N LEU A 15 8.84 -22.87 0.33
CA LEU A 15 7.79 -22.55 -0.65
C LEU A 15 6.75 -21.59 -0.04
N GLY A 16 6.29 -21.87 1.18
CA GLY A 16 5.34 -21.00 1.88
C GLY A 16 5.87 -19.58 2.10
N ARG A 17 7.17 -19.42 2.38
CA ARG A 17 7.81 -18.09 2.47
C ARG A 17 7.82 -17.36 1.12
N ARG A 18 8.14 -18.06 0.02
CA ARG A 18 8.12 -17.47 -1.33
C ARG A 18 6.73 -17.04 -1.75
N VAL A 19 5.72 -17.89 -1.53
CA VAL A 19 4.31 -17.57 -1.82
C VAL A 19 3.85 -16.36 -1.03
N ARG A 20 4.17 -16.29 0.27
CA ARG A 20 3.85 -15.10 1.08
C ARG A 20 4.52 -13.83 0.55
N GLY A 21 5.81 -13.91 0.18
CA GLY A 21 6.52 -12.77 -0.40
C GLY A 21 5.88 -12.28 -1.70
N ALA A 22 5.52 -13.20 -2.61
CA ALA A 22 4.83 -12.87 -3.86
C ALA A 22 3.45 -12.25 -3.60
N ALA A 23 2.66 -12.83 -2.69
CA ALA A 23 1.35 -12.30 -2.33
C ALA A 23 1.44 -10.90 -1.71
N SER A 24 2.44 -10.64 -0.86
CA SER A 24 2.70 -9.30 -0.31
C SER A 24 3.06 -8.29 -1.39
N GLY A 25 3.88 -8.68 -2.39
CA GLY A 25 4.22 -7.82 -3.52
C GLY A 25 3.01 -7.48 -4.40
N ILE A 26 2.17 -8.48 -4.72
CA ILE A 26 0.93 -8.28 -5.48
C ILE A 26 -0.01 -7.34 -4.70
N ARG A 27 -0.19 -7.56 -3.40
CA ARG A 27 -1.01 -6.70 -2.57
C ARG A 27 -0.48 -5.27 -2.52
N TRP A 28 0.83 -5.09 -2.37
CA TRP A 28 1.46 -3.77 -2.43
C TRP A 28 1.15 -3.07 -3.75
N TYR A 29 1.29 -3.76 -4.88
CA TYR A 29 1.03 -3.19 -6.20
C TYR A 29 -0.43 -2.79 -6.39
N VAL A 30 -1.37 -3.69 -6.07
CA VAL A 30 -2.82 -3.44 -6.21
C VAL A 30 -3.26 -2.28 -5.32
N THR A 31 -2.87 -2.28 -4.05
CA THR A 31 -3.25 -1.21 -3.10
C THR A 31 -2.64 0.15 -3.47
N THR A 32 -1.43 0.15 -4.04
CA THR A 32 -0.81 1.38 -4.55
C THR A 32 -1.58 1.91 -5.76
N LEU A 33 -1.91 1.05 -6.73
CA LEU A 33 -2.67 1.45 -7.92
C LEU A 33 -4.09 1.93 -7.63
N MET A 34 -4.79 1.27 -6.69
CA MET A 34 -6.15 1.66 -6.30
C MET A 34 -6.19 2.94 -5.48
N GLY A 35 -5.03 3.46 -5.06
CA GLY A 35 -4.96 4.66 -4.22
C GLY A 35 -5.25 4.41 -2.75
N ASP A 36 -5.37 3.16 -2.29
CA ASP A 36 -5.49 2.80 -0.87
C ASP A 36 -4.29 3.33 -0.07
N ARG A 37 -3.14 3.50 -0.74
CA ARG A 37 -1.89 4.04 -0.19
C ARG A 37 -1.73 5.55 -0.38
N ALA A 38 -2.80 6.26 -0.74
CA ALA A 38 -2.72 7.70 -0.99
C ALA A 38 -2.30 8.49 0.25
N TYR A 39 -2.82 8.15 1.44
CA TYR A 39 -2.47 8.85 2.68
C TYR A 39 -1.01 8.64 3.06
N GLU A 40 -0.50 7.41 3.08
CA GLU A 40 0.91 7.16 3.39
C GLU A 40 1.87 7.85 2.39
N THR A 41 1.49 7.90 1.11
CA THR A 41 2.25 8.58 0.07
C THR A 41 2.26 10.10 0.34
N TYR A 42 1.10 10.66 0.72
CA TYR A 42 0.99 12.04 1.17
C TYR A 42 1.90 12.32 2.38
N VAL A 43 1.87 11.48 3.42
CA VAL A 43 2.70 11.68 4.62
C VAL A 43 4.19 11.61 4.28
N ALA A 44 4.60 10.63 3.47
CA ALA A 44 5.99 10.49 3.04
C ALA A 44 6.47 11.72 2.24
N HIS A 45 5.67 12.16 1.27
CA HIS A 45 5.93 13.36 0.49
C HIS A 45 5.96 14.61 1.37
N HIS A 46 4.97 14.78 2.25
CA HIS A 46 4.85 15.94 3.13
C HIS A 46 6.03 16.04 4.08
N ARG A 47 6.47 14.95 4.71
CA ARG A 47 7.65 14.95 5.58
C ARG A 47 8.94 15.23 4.83
N ALA A 48 9.03 14.81 3.57
CA ALA A 48 10.20 15.06 2.73
C ALA A 48 10.29 16.52 2.27
N GLN A 49 9.16 17.16 1.92
CA GLN A 49 9.11 18.53 1.39
C GLN A 49 8.91 19.59 2.48
N HIS A 50 8.20 19.24 3.55
CA HIS A 50 7.79 20.13 4.64
C HIS A 50 8.03 19.45 6.00
N PRO A 51 9.31 19.31 6.41
CA PRO A 51 9.66 18.61 7.65
C PRO A 51 9.09 19.26 8.91
N ASP A 52 8.94 20.59 8.91
CA ASP A 52 8.48 21.36 10.08
C ASP A 52 6.96 21.63 10.09
N ALA A 53 6.26 21.24 9.01
CA ALA A 53 4.82 21.46 8.92
C ALA A 53 4.04 20.27 9.50
N PRO A 54 2.91 20.51 10.20
CA PRO A 54 2.07 19.45 10.70
C PRO A 54 1.43 18.67 9.53
N VAL A 55 1.42 17.34 9.65
CA VAL A 55 0.77 16.44 8.70
C VAL A 55 -0.72 16.37 9.02
N LEU A 56 -1.59 16.45 8.00
CA LEU A 56 -3.04 16.27 8.16
C LEU A 56 -3.35 14.88 8.75
N THR A 57 -4.43 14.78 9.53
CA THR A 57 -4.95 13.46 9.90
C THR A 57 -5.52 12.76 8.67
N GLU A 58 -5.59 11.44 8.70
CA GLU A 58 -6.10 10.64 7.57
C GLU A 58 -7.52 11.07 7.14
N ARG A 59 -8.41 11.34 8.11
CA ARG A 59 -9.77 11.80 7.84
C ARG A 59 -9.78 13.17 7.15
N GLU A 60 -8.93 14.09 7.58
CA GLU A 60 -8.83 15.43 6.99
C GLU A 60 -8.28 15.37 5.57
N PHE A 61 -7.26 14.54 5.33
CA PHE A 61 -6.73 14.28 4.01
C PHE A 61 -7.81 13.78 3.04
N TRP A 62 -8.61 12.80 3.43
CA TRP A 62 -9.67 12.28 2.57
C TRP A 62 -10.78 13.30 2.31
N ARG A 63 -11.16 14.10 3.33
CA ARG A 63 -12.12 15.19 3.15
C ARG A 63 -11.61 16.21 2.15
N GLU A 64 -10.39 16.72 2.34
CA GLU A 64 -9.79 17.72 1.44
C GLU A 64 -9.63 17.18 0.01
N ARG A 65 -9.27 15.91 -0.15
CA ARG A 65 -9.18 15.25 -1.45
C ARG A 65 -10.53 15.13 -2.15
N MET A 66 -11.61 14.89 -1.41
CA MET A 66 -12.97 14.88 -1.97
C MET A 66 -13.42 16.29 -2.33
N ASP A 67 -13.20 17.27 -1.45
CA ASP A 67 -13.51 18.67 -1.71
C ASP A 67 -12.77 19.19 -2.94
N GLU A 68 -11.51 18.78 -3.13
CA GLU A 68 -10.73 19.09 -4.33
C GLU A 68 -11.31 18.47 -5.59
N GLN A 69 -11.78 17.22 -5.54
CA GLN A 69 -12.45 16.57 -6.67
C GLN A 69 -13.80 17.22 -7.00
N ASP A 70 -14.54 17.67 -5.99
CA ASP A 70 -15.81 18.36 -6.18
C ASP A 70 -15.59 19.77 -6.77
N ARG A 71 -14.55 20.48 -6.30
CA ARG A 71 -14.17 21.80 -6.84
C ARG A 71 -13.57 21.71 -8.24
N ASN A 72 -12.81 20.65 -8.52
CA ASN A 72 -12.11 20.42 -9.78
C ASN A 72 -12.52 19.04 -10.36
N PRO A 73 -13.77 18.89 -10.86
CA PRO A 73 -14.28 17.61 -11.33
C PRO A 73 -13.57 17.07 -12.58
N GLY A 74 -12.63 17.83 -13.15
CA GLY A 74 -11.91 17.49 -14.38
C GLY A 74 -12.83 17.51 -15.60
N ALA A 75 -12.36 16.93 -16.71
CA ALA A 75 -13.20 16.68 -17.87
C ALA A 75 -14.14 15.50 -17.58
N ARG A 76 -15.19 15.73 -16.80
CA ARG A 76 -16.30 14.78 -16.76
C ARG A 76 -17.04 14.90 -18.08
N CYS A 77 -17.24 13.78 -18.75
CA CYS A 77 -18.20 13.68 -19.83
C CYS A 77 -19.58 13.91 -19.21
N CYS A 78 -19.99 15.17 -19.12
CA CYS A 78 -21.39 15.53 -19.08
C CYS A 78 -21.96 15.35 -20.49
#